data_AF-A0A520HHT1-F1
#
_entry.id   AF-A0A520HHT1-F1
#
_cell.length_a   1.000
_cell.length_b   1.000
_cell.length_c   1.000
_cell.angle_alpha   90.00
_cell.angle_beta   90.00
_cell.angle_gamma   90.00
#
_symmetry.space_group_name_H-M   'P 1'
#
loop_
_entity.id
_entity.type
_entity.pdbx_description
1 polymer ?
#
loop_
_entity_poly.entity_id
_entity_poly.type
_entity_poly.pdbx_seq_one_letter_code
_entity_poly.pdbx_strand_id
1 'polypeptide(L)'
;FQKERQAVIVPDPRVGDDDGLPLFLEHGGNTPYLEHVTGVLRLLYEGMESAPAAYAALDDAGLLAPVTLTIDVSEERRYTVPDVLVVDVERLAALTGEPLERLHHAGILRLAILAAASLANVQQLIARKQRLPGTAA
;
A
#
# COMPACT_ATOMS: atom_id res chain seq x y z
N PHE A 1 -1.44 39.65 -6.47
CA PHE A 1 -1.45 38.80 -5.26
C PHE A 1 -0.82 37.43 -5.54
N GLN A 2 0.39 37.40 -6.10
CA GLN A 2 1.23 36.20 -6.10
C GLN A 2 2.20 36.37 -4.94
N LYS A 3 1.88 35.78 -3.80
CA LYS A 3 2.77 35.73 -2.65
C LYS A 3 2.94 34.27 -2.26
N GLU A 4 4.15 33.77 -2.51
CA GLU A 4 4.82 32.73 -1.72
C GLU A 4 4.02 31.45 -1.45
N ARG A 5 3.95 30.57 -2.45
CA ARG A 5 3.95 29.12 -2.16
C ARG A 5 5.39 28.65 -2.05
N GLN A 6 6.07 29.08 -1.00
CA GLN A 6 7.31 28.45 -0.57
C GLN A 6 6.89 27.15 0.12
N ALA A 7 7.08 26.01 -0.54
CA ALA A 7 7.00 24.73 0.14
C ALA A 7 8.05 24.76 1.27
N VAL A 8 7.60 24.71 2.52
CA VAL A 8 8.48 24.58 3.67
C VAL A 8 9.09 23.18 3.57
N ILE A 9 10.28 23.09 2.98
CA ILE A 9 11.10 21.88 3.02
C ILE A 9 11.71 21.86 4.41
N VAL A 10 11.19 20.96 5.26
CA VAL A 10 11.88 20.61 6.50
C VAL A 10 13.21 20.00 6.09
N PRO A 11 14.36 20.44 6.65
CA PRO A 11 15.65 19.86 6.29
C PRO A 11 15.64 18.37 6.63
N ASP A 12 15.66 17.54 5.59
CA ASP A 12 15.68 16.09 5.67
C ASP A 12 16.92 15.60 4.92
N PRO A 13 17.75 14.71 5.49
CA PRO A 13 18.96 14.21 4.85
C PRO A 13 18.73 13.49 3.51
N ARG A 14 17.47 13.20 3.15
CA ARG A 14 17.07 12.63 1.86
C ARG A 14 16.77 13.68 0.78
N VAL A 15 16.88 14.97 1.11
CA VAL A 15 16.53 16.10 0.24
C VAL A 15 17.73 17.05 0.15
N GLY A 16 18.05 17.52 -1.06
CA GLY A 16 19.18 18.44 -1.29
C GLY A 16 20.47 17.76 -1.74
N ASP A 17 20.39 16.52 -2.22
CA ASP A 17 21.47 15.88 -2.97
C ASP A 17 21.62 16.55 -4.35
N ASP A 18 22.86 16.82 -4.77
CA ASP A 18 23.18 17.43 -6.07
C ASP A 18 22.78 16.51 -7.24
N ASP A 19 22.79 15.19 -7.04
CA ASP A 19 22.30 14.20 -8.00
C ASP A 19 20.79 13.90 -7.84
N GLY A 20 20.09 14.68 -7.02
CA GLY A 20 18.67 14.51 -6.70
C GLY A 20 17.71 14.92 -7.82
N LEU A 21 16.46 14.42 -7.74
CA LEU A 21 15.40 14.84 -8.65
C LEU A 21 14.78 16.18 -8.20
N PRO A 22 14.68 17.19 -9.09
CA PRO A 22 14.08 18.47 -8.74
C PRO A 22 12.58 18.32 -8.49
N LEU A 23 12.08 19.00 -7.44
CA LEU A 23 10.64 19.03 -7.11
C LEU A 23 9.91 20.17 -7.85
N PHE A 24 10.62 21.25 -8.18
CA PHE A 24 10.08 22.42 -8.85
C PHE A 24 10.85 22.77 -10.13
N LEU A 25 10.17 23.37 -11.09
CA LEU A 25 10.80 23.94 -12.29
C LEU A 25 11.50 25.26 -11.95
N GLU A 26 12.49 25.66 -12.76
CA GLU A 26 13.32 26.85 -12.54
C GLU A 26 12.52 28.15 -12.39
N HIS A 27 11.38 28.27 -13.08
CA HIS A 27 10.51 29.45 -13.04
C HIS A 27 9.28 29.27 -12.13
N GLY A 28 9.31 28.25 -11.27
CA GLY A 28 8.17 27.84 -10.45
C GLY A 28 7.24 26.86 -11.17
N GLY A 29 6.40 26.18 -10.37
CA GLY A 29 5.59 25.06 -10.84
C GLY A 29 6.20 23.71 -10.49
N ASN A 30 5.37 22.66 -10.49
CA ASN A 30 5.77 21.32 -10.09
C ASN A 30 6.49 20.61 -11.24
N THR A 31 7.49 19.79 -10.92
CA THR A 31 8.05 18.86 -11.92
C THR A 31 7.10 17.70 -12.17
N PRO A 32 7.24 16.97 -13.30
CA PRO A 32 6.45 15.76 -13.56
C PRO A 32 6.54 14.73 -12.43
N TYR A 33 7.69 14.66 -11.73
CA TYR A 33 7.87 13.81 -10.57
C TYR A 33 7.00 14.24 -9.40
N LEU A 34 7.00 15.53 -9.03
CA LEU A 34 6.16 16.03 -7.95
C LEU A 34 4.67 15.91 -8.27
N GLU A 35 4.26 16.15 -9.52
CA GLU A 35 2.88 15.90 -9.97
C GLU A 35 2.50 14.43 -9.82
N HIS A 36 3.37 13.52 -10.24
CA HIS A 36 3.14 12.09 -10.11
C HIS A 36 2.96 11.67 -8.63
N VAL A 37 3.89 12.06 -7.76
CA VAL A 37 3.83 11.74 -6.32
C VAL A 37 2.58 12.35 -5.69
N THR A 38 2.23 13.59 -6.03
CA THR A 38 1.01 14.25 -5.56
C THR A 38 -0.24 13.48 -5.99
N GLY A 39 -0.28 13.01 -7.24
CA GLY A 39 -1.35 12.16 -7.75
C GLY A 39 -1.48 10.84 -6.99
N VAL A 40 -0.36 10.17 -6.72
CA VAL A 40 -0.34 8.94 -5.90
C VAL A 40 -0.86 9.20 -4.49
N LEU A 41 -0.39 10.25 -3.83
CA LEU A 41 -0.83 10.60 -2.48
C LEU A 41 -2.34 10.93 -2.44
N ARG A 42 -2.86 11.57 -3.48
CA ARG A 42 -4.30 11.85 -3.60
C ARG A 42 -5.11 10.56 -3.73
N LEU A 43 -4.69 9.65 -4.58
CA LEU A 43 -5.33 8.33 -4.73
C LEU A 43 -5.31 7.54 -3.41
N LEU A 44 -4.20 7.60 -2.66
CA LEU A 44 -4.11 6.97 -1.34
C LEU A 44 -5.09 7.60 -0.34
N TYR A 45 -5.20 8.93 -0.33
CA TYR A 45 -6.13 9.64 0.55
C TYR A 45 -7.59 9.27 0.26
N GLU A 46 -7.98 9.28 -1.01
CA GLU A 46 -9.33 8.86 -1.42
C GLU A 46 -9.59 7.38 -1.07
N GLY A 47 -8.59 6.52 -1.25
CA GLY A 47 -8.65 5.12 -0.85
C GLY A 47 -8.88 4.94 0.65
N MET A 48 -8.19 5.75 1.48
CA MET A 48 -8.33 5.72 2.94
C MET A 48 -9.73 6.08 3.43
N GLU A 49 -10.45 6.98 2.75
CA GLU A 49 -11.84 7.31 3.13
C GLU A 49 -12.80 6.13 2.89
N SER A 50 -12.58 5.37 1.81
CA SER A 50 -13.44 4.23 1.45
C SER A 50 -13.08 2.92 2.16
N ALA A 51 -11.85 2.80 2.66
CA ALA A 51 -11.32 1.56 3.22
C ALA A 51 -12.12 1.01 4.42
N PRO A 52 -12.57 1.82 5.42
CA PRO A 52 -13.31 1.30 6.56
C PRO A 52 -14.59 0.54 6.18
N ALA A 53 -15.35 1.07 5.22
CA ALA A 53 -16.58 0.43 4.74
C ALA A 53 -16.29 -0.89 4.01
N ALA A 54 -15.19 -0.95 3.25
CA ALA A 54 -14.76 -2.16 2.58
C ALA A 54 -14.33 -3.24 3.60
N TYR A 55 -13.56 -2.88 4.62
CA TYR A 55 -13.16 -3.82 5.67
C TYR A 55 -14.36 -4.36 6.44
N ALA A 56 -15.30 -3.49 6.84
CA ALA A 56 -16.52 -3.91 7.53
C ALA A 56 -17.34 -4.91 6.71
N ALA A 57 -17.53 -4.64 5.40
CA ALA A 57 -18.27 -5.55 4.54
C ALA A 57 -17.58 -6.92 4.34
N LEU A 58 -16.24 -6.95 4.31
CA LEU A 58 -15.48 -8.20 4.24
C LEU A 58 -15.56 -8.98 5.56
N ASP A 59 -15.54 -8.28 6.70
CA ASP A 59 -15.68 -8.87 8.03
C ASP A 59 -17.09 -9.43 8.26
N ASP A 60 -18.14 -8.67 7.90
CA ASP A 60 -19.54 -9.09 7.94
C ASP A 60 -19.81 -10.31 7.05
N ALA A 61 -19.10 -10.42 5.92
CA ALA A 61 -19.13 -11.60 5.05
C ALA A 61 -18.27 -12.76 5.56
N GLY A 62 -17.58 -12.60 6.68
CA GLY A 62 -16.72 -13.60 7.30
C GLY A 62 -15.46 -13.90 6.48
N LEU A 63 -15.05 -13.01 5.58
CA LEU A 63 -13.95 -13.26 4.64
C LEU A 63 -12.57 -12.95 5.23
N LEU A 64 -12.49 -12.23 6.34
CA LEU A 64 -11.22 -11.86 6.96
C LEU A 64 -10.77 -12.91 7.98
N ALA A 65 -9.50 -13.27 7.92
CA ALA A 65 -8.85 -14.18 8.86
C ALA A 65 -7.55 -13.55 9.41
N PRO A 66 -7.33 -13.55 10.73
CA PRO A 66 -6.07 -13.12 11.30
C PRO A 66 -4.98 -14.18 11.07
N VAL A 67 -3.80 -13.73 10.64
CA VAL A 67 -2.61 -14.56 10.46
C VAL A 67 -1.38 -13.83 11.00
N THR A 68 -0.38 -14.63 11.38
CA THR A 68 0.96 -14.12 11.66
C THR A 68 1.84 -14.42 10.47
N LEU A 69 2.39 -13.39 9.84
CA LEU A 69 3.34 -13.57 8.74
C LEU A 69 4.75 -13.72 9.30
N THR A 70 5.36 -14.88 9.06
CA THR A 70 6.79 -15.10 9.32
C THR A 70 7.54 -14.96 8.00
N ILE A 71 8.47 -14.01 7.95
CA ILE A 71 9.24 -13.65 6.77
C ILE A 71 10.71 -13.95 7.03
N ASP A 72 11.24 -14.94 6.33
CA ASP A 72 12.66 -15.31 6.34
C ASP A 72 13.39 -14.66 5.16
N VAL A 73 14.26 -13.69 5.45
CA VAL A 73 15.06 -13.01 4.42
C VAL A 73 16.44 -13.67 4.30
N SER A 74 17.07 -14.05 5.41
CA SER A 74 18.31 -14.85 5.46
C SER A 74 18.38 -15.58 6.81
N GLU A 75 19.37 -16.47 7.02
CA GLU A 75 19.54 -17.17 8.31
C GLU A 75 19.56 -16.22 9.52
N GLU A 76 20.15 -15.04 9.33
CA GLU A 76 20.31 -14.02 10.37
C GLU A 76 19.17 -12.97 10.40
N ARG A 77 18.25 -12.99 9.42
CA ARG A 77 17.21 -11.95 9.25
C ARG A 77 15.84 -12.57 9.07
N ARG A 78 15.13 -12.70 10.19
CA ARG A 78 13.73 -13.14 10.27
C ARG A 78 12.86 -12.00 10.83
N TYR A 79 11.70 -11.81 10.23
CA TYR A 79 10.70 -10.85 10.68
C TYR A 79 9.39 -11.57 10.98
N THR A 80 8.76 -11.20 12.09
CA THR A 80 7.40 -11.64 12.43
C THR A 80 6.49 -10.43 12.38
N VAL A 81 5.45 -10.50 11.56
CA VAL A 81 4.42 -9.48 11.47
C VAL A 81 3.13 -10.09 12.04
N PRO A 82 2.81 -9.80 13.31
CA PRO A 82 1.56 -10.25 13.92
C PRO A 82 0.37 -9.44 13.39
N ASP A 83 -0.84 -9.89 13.74
CA ASP A 83 -2.09 -9.15 13.56
C ASP A 83 -2.40 -8.75 12.10
N VAL A 84 -1.99 -9.58 11.13
CA VAL A 84 -2.29 -9.36 9.71
C VAL A 84 -3.65 -9.98 9.39
N LEU A 85 -4.56 -9.19 8.83
CA LEU A 85 -5.80 -9.70 8.27
C LEU A 85 -5.58 -10.07 6.80
N VAL A 86 -5.95 -11.30 6.43
CA VAL A 86 -5.96 -11.78 5.05
C VAL A 86 -7.38 -12.16 4.64
N VAL A 87 -7.63 -12.16 3.33
CA VAL A 87 -8.84 -12.75 2.77
C VAL A 87 -8.68 -14.26 2.73
N ASP A 88 -9.58 -14.98 3.38
CA ASP A 88 -9.65 -16.44 3.36
C ASP A 88 -10.16 -16.90 1.99
N VAL A 89 -9.30 -17.61 1.26
CA VAL A 89 -9.58 -18.06 -0.12
C VAL A 89 -10.68 -19.11 -0.17
N GLU A 90 -10.77 -19.97 0.84
CA GLU A 90 -11.80 -21.02 0.89
C GLU A 90 -13.17 -20.40 1.16
N ARG A 91 -13.24 -19.47 2.11
CA ARG A 91 -14.48 -18.72 2.38
C ARG A 91 -14.90 -17.85 1.20
N LEU A 92 -13.94 -17.23 0.52
CA LEU A 92 -14.21 -16.47 -0.69
C LEU A 92 -14.76 -17.37 -1.82
N ALA A 93 -14.21 -18.58 -2.00
CA ALA A 93 -14.69 -19.53 -3.00
C ALA A 93 -16.06 -20.12 -2.66
N ALA A 94 -16.39 -20.25 -1.37
CA ALA A 94 -17.68 -20.71 -0.89
C ALA A 94 -18.76 -19.61 -0.83
N LEU A 95 -18.40 -18.35 -1.13
CA LEU A 95 -19.30 -17.20 -1.07
C LEU A 95 -20.41 -17.33 -2.11
N THR A 96 -21.66 -17.33 -1.66
CA THR A 96 -22.84 -17.47 -2.51
C THR A 96 -24.01 -16.63 -2.00
N GLY A 97 -25.05 -16.45 -2.82
CA GLY A 97 -26.30 -15.80 -2.43
C GLY A 97 -26.15 -14.29 -2.14
N GLU A 98 -26.95 -13.81 -1.18
CA GLU A 98 -27.07 -12.39 -0.88
C GLU A 98 -25.73 -11.69 -0.53
N PRO A 99 -24.81 -12.26 0.28
CA PRO A 99 -23.51 -11.64 0.54
C PRO A 99 -22.66 -11.44 -0.72
N LEU A 100 -22.70 -12.39 -1.66
CA LEU A 100 -21.98 -12.31 -2.93
C LEU A 100 -22.51 -11.13 -3.77
N GLU A 101 -23.83 -11.03 -3.89
CA GLU A 101 -24.49 -9.96 -4.65
C GLU A 101 -24.16 -8.57 -4.06
N ARG A 102 -24.27 -8.42 -2.73
CA ARG A 102 -23.93 -7.16 -2.05
C ARG A 102 -22.49 -6.75 -2.29
N LEU A 103 -21.54 -7.66 -2.10
CA LEU A 103 -20.12 -7.39 -2.30
C LEU A 103 -19.79 -7.08 -3.77
N HIS A 104 -20.47 -7.73 -4.72
CA HIS A 104 -20.31 -7.45 -6.14
C HIS A 104 -20.83 -6.05 -6.51
N HIS A 105 -22.05 -5.71 -6.11
CA HIS A 105 -22.65 -4.40 -6.40
C HIS A 105 -21.88 -3.24 -5.79
N ALA A 106 -21.31 -3.44 -4.59
CA ALA A 106 -20.45 -2.44 -3.94
C ALA A 106 -19.03 -2.36 -4.54
N GLY A 107 -18.66 -3.24 -5.49
CA GLY A 107 -17.32 -3.32 -6.07
C GLY A 107 -16.26 -3.94 -5.13
N ILE A 108 -16.65 -4.37 -3.93
CA ILE A 108 -15.78 -4.90 -2.88
C ILE A 108 -15.32 -6.33 -3.21
N LEU A 109 -16.11 -7.11 -3.94
CA LEU A 109 -15.72 -8.45 -4.36
C LEU A 109 -14.39 -8.44 -5.15
N ARG A 110 -14.20 -7.45 -6.02
CA ARG A 110 -12.94 -7.26 -6.75
C ARG A 110 -11.78 -6.97 -5.79
N LEU A 111 -12.01 -6.17 -4.75
CA LEU A 111 -11.00 -5.88 -3.73
C LEU A 111 -10.62 -7.16 -2.95
N ALA A 112 -11.59 -7.99 -2.60
CA ALA A 112 -11.35 -9.27 -1.91
C ALA A 112 -10.43 -10.19 -2.73
N ILE A 113 -10.71 -10.32 -4.03
CA ILE A 113 -9.92 -11.15 -4.96
C ILE A 113 -8.48 -10.61 -5.07
N LEU A 114 -8.33 -9.29 -5.23
CA LEU A 114 -7.00 -8.66 -5.32
C LEU A 114 -6.22 -8.80 -4.02
N ALA A 115 -6.87 -8.62 -2.87
CA ALA A 115 -6.27 -8.81 -1.56
C ALA A 115 -5.80 -10.26 -1.36
N ALA A 116 -6.63 -11.25 -1.70
CA ALA A 116 -6.26 -12.66 -1.66
C ALA A 116 -5.05 -12.97 -2.55
N ALA A 117 -5.02 -12.44 -3.78
CA ALA A 117 -3.90 -12.63 -4.71
C ALA A 117 -2.62 -11.90 -4.27
N SER A 118 -2.74 -10.81 -3.50
CA SER A 118 -1.61 -9.97 -3.10
C SER A 118 -0.58 -10.68 -2.24
N LEU A 119 -0.97 -11.74 -1.52
CA LEU A 119 -0.07 -12.47 -0.63
C LEU A 119 1.08 -13.15 -1.39
N ALA A 120 0.85 -13.54 -2.64
CA ALA A 120 1.90 -14.08 -3.51
C ALA A 120 3.02 -13.06 -3.80
N ASN A 121 2.74 -11.75 -3.67
CA ASN A 121 3.75 -10.71 -3.85
C ASN A 121 4.80 -10.70 -2.72
N VAL A 122 4.48 -11.24 -1.54
CA VAL A 122 5.42 -11.28 -0.40
C VAL A 122 6.72 -12.00 -0.79
N GLN A 123 6.64 -13.09 -1.54
CA GLN A 123 7.82 -13.82 -2.01
C GLN A 123 8.71 -12.98 -2.93
N GLN A 124 8.10 -12.18 -3.82
CA GLN A 124 8.84 -11.27 -4.68
C GLN A 124 9.52 -10.16 -3.87
N LEU A 125 8.86 -9.64 -2.84
CA LEU A 125 9.41 -8.65 -1.94
C LEU A 125 10.59 -9.20 -1.12
N ILE A 126 10.49 -10.45 -0.64
CA ILE A 126 11.60 -11.16 0.01
C ILE A 126 12.80 -11.26 -0.93
N ALA A 127 12.58 -11.73 -2.16
CA ALA A 127 13.65 -11.84 -3.16
C ALA A 127 14.30 -10.49 -3.50
N ARG A 128 13.52 -9.40 -3.52
CA ARG A 128 14.06 -8.03 -3.67
C ARG A 128 14.88 -7.62 -2.45
N LYS A 129 14.40 -7.90 -1.24
CA LYS A 129 15.08 -7.56 0.03
C LYS A 129 16.39 -8.33 0.18
N GLN A 130 16.46 -9.57 -0.28
CA GLN A 130 17.68 -10.39 -0.32
C GLN A 130 18.78 -9.82 -1.21
N ARG A 131 18.41 -9.15 -2.30
CA ARG A 131 19.36 -8.51 -3.23
C ARG A 131 19.91 -7.18 -2.72
N LEU A 132 19.27 -6.58 -1.72
CA LEU A 132 19.77 -5.37 -1.09
C LEU A 132 20.89 -5.77 -0.10
N PRO A 133 22.13 -5.23 -0.27
CA PRO A 133 23.16 -5.43 0.74
C PRO A 133 22.61 -4.96 2.09
N GLY A 134 22.89 -5.72 3.16
CA GLY A 134 22.49 -5.32 4.50
C GLY A 134 23.09 -3.95 4.78
N THR A 135 22.26 -2.92 4.88
CA THR A 135 22.70 -1.62 5.37
C THR A 135 23.20 -1.85 6.80
N ALA A 136 24.52 -1.90 6.97
CA ALA A 136 25.15 -1.79 8.26
C ALA A 136 24.70 -0.45 8.85
N ALA A 137 23.98 -0.54 9.97
CA ALA A 137 23.70 0.61 10.83
C ALA A 137 24.97 1.02 11.58
#